data_AF-A0A5K1IQP4-F1
#
_entry.id   AF-A0A5K1IQP4-F1
#
_cell.length_a   1.000
_cell.length_b   1.000
_cell.length_c   1.000
_cell.angle_alpha   90.00
_cell.angle_beta   90.00
_cell.angle_gamma   90.00
#
_symmetry.space_group_name_H-M   'P 1'
#
loop_
_entity.id
_entity.type
_entity.pdbx_description
1 polymer ?
#
loop_
_entity_poly.entity_id
_entity_poly.type
_entity_poly.pdbx_seq_one_letter_code
_entity_poly.pdbx_strand_id
1 'polypeptide(L)'
;MRPKRYFCDPSLAAALLGATPERLLGDIQTLGMFFEYLVLRDVRVFLSTYGGVDNSVHYFRDEKGLEVDLVVEHDGRWGAIEVKLSDAKADDGARNLKALERKVLSNPAAQNATPAFLAVVVGKGSIAYTRDDGVAVISMAALGA
;
A
#
# COMPACT_ATOMS: atom_id res chain seq x y z
N MET A 1 -1.12 5.31 -19.03
CA MET A 1 -0.38 4.99 -17.79
C MET A 1 1.11 5.03 -18.08
N ARG A 2 1.91 5.71 -17.25
CA ARG A 2 3.36 5.50 -17.24
C ARG A 2 3.66 4.35 -16.27
N PRO A 3 4.41 3.31 -16.68
CA PRO A 3 4.72 2.20 -15.78
C PRO A 3 5.62 2.68 -14.64
N LYS A 4 5.18 2.53 -13.38
CA LYS A 4 6.02 2.70 -12.19
C LYS A 4 6.82 1.40 -12.01
N ARG A 5 8.15 1.50 -12.04
CA ARG A 5 9.07 0.36 -11.96
C ARG A 5 9.62 0.26 -10.54
N TYR A 6 9.64 -0.96 -10.02
CA TYR A 6 10.08 -1.26 -8.67
C TYR A 6 11.23 -2.27 -8.72
N PHE A 7 12.20 -2.13 -7.81
CA PHE A 7 13.18 -3.19 -7.57
C PHE A 7 12.49 -4.38 -6.91
N CYS A 8 12.88 -5.60 -7.28
CA CYS A 8 12.40 -6.81 -6.60
C CYS A 8 12.87 -6.85 -5.13
N ASP A 9 14.05 -6.28 -4.87
CA ASP A 9 14.62 -6.10 -3.55
C ASP A 9 15.05 -4.64 -3.35
N PRO A 10 14.32 -3.86 -2.53
CA PRO A 10 14.69 -2.48 -2.24
C PRO A 10 16.04 -2.35 -1.51
N SER A 11 16.53 -3.41 -0.85
CA SER A 11 17.81 -3.37 -0.15
C SER A 11 19.00 -3.23 -1.11
N LEU A 12 18.90 -3.77 -2.33
CA LEU A 12 19.92 -3.62 -3.36
C LEU A 12 20.05 -2.15 -3.79
N ALA A 13 18.92 -1.48 -4.00
CA ALA A 13 18.91 -0.06 -4.34
C ALA A 13 19.40 0.80 -3.17
N ALA A 14 19.06 0.45 -1.92
CA ALA A 14 19.58 1.13 -0.74
C ALA A 14 21.11 0.99 -0.64
N ALA A 15 21.65 -0.21 -0.89
CA ALA A 15 23.10 -0.47 -0.88
C ALA A 15 23.83 0.32 -1.98
N LEU A 16 23.31 0.33 -3.21
CA LEU A 16 23.90 1.06 -4.34
C LEU A 16 23.92 2.58 -4.14
N LEU A 17 22.92 3.14 -3.45
CA LEU A 17 22.88 4.55 -3.10
C LEU A 17 23.69 4.89 -1.83
N GLY A 18 24.24 3.89 -1.14
CA GLY A 18 24.88 4.07 0.16
C GLY A 18 23.91 4.70 1.17
N ALA A 19 22.64 4.26 1.15
CA ALA A 19 21.55 4.76 1.97
C ALA A 19 21.65 4.20 3.40
N THR A 20 22.60 4.71 4.18
CA THR A 20 22.73 4.37 5.60
C THR A 20 21.52 4.87 6.40
N PRO A 21 21.25 4.33 7.61
CA PRO A 21 20.18 4.82 8.46
C PRO A 21 20.24 6.34 8.70
N GLU A 22 21.43 6.89 8.94
CA GLU A 22 21.63 8.33 9.16
C GLU A 22 21.25 9.15 7.93
N ARG A 23 21.60 8.67 6.73
CA ARG A 23 21.26 9.32 5.46
C ARG A 23 19.76 9.26 5.18
N LEU A 24 19.13 8.11 5.42
CA LEU A 24 17.68 7.95 5.24
C LEU A 24 16.87 8.78 6.23
N LEU A 25 17.34 8.91 7.48
CA LEU A 25 16.71 9.81 8.45
C LEU A 25 16.87 11.29 8.06
N GLY A 26 17.93 11.64 7.33
CA GLY A 26 18.13 12.97 6.72
C GLY A 26 17.33 13.21 5.44
N ASP A 27 16.79 12.16 4.81
CA ASP A 27 15.98 12.21 3.59
C ASP A 27 14.72 11.34 3.73
N ILE A 28 13.74 11.90 4.43
CA ILE A 28 12.47 11.23 4.74
C ILE A 28 11.67 10.85 3.47
N GLN A 29 11.86 11.58 2.37
CA GLN A 29 11.20 11.24 1.10
C GLN A 29 11.77 9.93 0.53
N THR A 30 13.09 9.81 0.48
CA THR A 30 13.76 8.58 0.04
C THR A 30 13.45 7.41 0.99
N LEU A 31 13.44 7.65 2.31
CA LEU A 31 13.02 6.65 3.29
C LEU A 31 11.58 6.17 3.06
N GLY A 32 10.65 7.09 2.84
CA GLY A 32 9.25 6.77 2.53
C GLY A 32 9.10 5.93 1.27
N MET A 33 9.83 6.29 0.21
CA MET A 33 9.87 5.52 -1.04
C MET A 33 10.40 4.10 -0.82
N PHE A 34 11.52 3.94 -0.10
CA PHE A 34 12.06 2.61 0.20
C PHE A 34 11.11 1.77 1.04
N PHE A 35 10.42 2.40 1.99
CA PHE A 35 9.44 1.74 2.83
C PHE A 35 8.21 1.26 2.02
N GLU A 36 7.69 2.09 1.11
CA GLU A 36 6.64 1.69 0.14
C GLU A 36 7.09 0.47 -0.67
N TYR A 37 8.34 0.46 -1.15
CA TYR A 37 8.86 -0.65 -1.95
C TYR A 37 9.04 -1.94 -1.14
N LEU A 38 9.40 -1.82 0.15
CA LEU A 38 9.47 -2.94 1.07
C LEU A 38 8.09 -3.56 1.29
N VAL A 39 7.06 -2.73 1.56
CA VAL A 39 5.68 -3.21 1.70
C VAL A 39 5.20 -3.86 0.41
N LEU A 40 5.44 -3.25 -0.76
CA LEU A 40 5.09 -3.82 -2.05
C LEU A 40 5.73 -5.20 -2.27
N ARG A 41 7.03 -5.34 -1.98
CA ARG A 41 7.75 -6.62 -2.07
C ARG A 41 7.04 -7.67 -1.23
N ASP A 42 6.76 -7.37 0.04
CA ASP A 42 6.22 -8.35 0.97
C ASP A 42 4.78 -8.73 0.58
N VAL A 43 3.94 -7.77 0.18
CA VAL A 43 2.59 -8.04 -0.35
C VAL A 43 2.66 -8.93 -1.59
N ARG A 44 3.59 -8.68 -2.52
CA ARG A 44 3.78 -9.54 -3.71
C ARG A 44 4.23 -10.94 -3.34
N VAL A 45 5.13 -11.08 -2.37
CA VAL A 45 5.58 -12.38 -1.87
C VAL A 45 4.39 -13.14 -1.27
N PHE A 46 3.63 -12.53 -0.37
CA PHE A 46 2.42 -13.13 0.18
C PHE A 46 1.47 -13.56 -0.93
N LEU A 47 1.12 -12.65 -1.83
CA LEU A 47 0.17 -12.90 -2.91
C LEU A 47 0.62 -14.05 -3.84
N SER A 48 1.93 -14.19 -4.08
CA SER A 48 2.49 -15.29 -4.89
C SER A 48 2.37 -16.67 -4.23
N THR A 49 2.11 -16.73 -2.92
CA THR A 49 1.85 -18.00 -2.21
C THR A 49 0.39 -18.45 -2.29
N TYR A 50 -0.54 -17.56 -2.64
CA TYR A 50 -1.95 -17.92 -2.79
C TYR A 50 -2.18 -18.60 -4.14
N GLY A 51 -3.05 -19.62 -4.16
CA GLY A 51 -3.63 -20.12 -5.41
C GLY A 51 -4.60 -19.09 -6.04
N GLY A 52 -5.30 -19.46 -7.11
CA GLY A 52 -6.31 -18.61 -7.74
C GLY A 52 -5.83 -17.88 -9.00
N VAL A 53 -6.75 -17.10 -9.59
CA VAL A 53 -6.50 -16.28 -10.78
C VAL A 53 -6.29 -14.82 -10.41
N ASP A 54 -5.57 -14.08 -11.26
CA ASP A 54 -5.39 -12.62 -11.16
C ASP A 54 -4.76 -12.13 -9.84
N ASN A 55 -3.79 -12.88 -9.33
CA ASN A 55 -2.95 -12.49 -8.20
C ASN A 55 -2.03 -11.32 -8.60
N SER A 56 -2.53 -10.10 -8.46
CA SER A 56 -1.86 -8.89 -8.96
C SER A 56 -1.78 -7.78 -7.90
N VAL A 57 -0.78 -6.91 -8.05
CA VAL A 57 -0.65 -5.68 -7.27
C VAL A 57 -0.35 -4.53 -8.20
N HIS A 58 -1.17 -3.49 -8.12
CA HIS A 58 -1.14 -2.32 -8.99
C HIS A 58 -1.00 -1.03 -8.19
N TYR A 59 -0.41 0.00 -8.79
CA TYR A 59 -0.48 1.36 -8.27
C TYR A 59 -1.63 2.10 -8.96
N PHE A 60 -2.42 2.84 -8.19
CA PHE A 60 -3.52 3.63 -8.73
C PHE A 60 -3.20 5.13 -8.66
N ARG A 61 -3.39 5.82 -9.78
CA ARG A 61 -3.40 7.28 -9.86
C ARG A 61 -4.36 7.74 -10.93
N ASP A 62 -5.19 8.71 -10.60
CA ASP A 62 -6.07 9.35 -11.58
C ASP A 62 -5.64 10.79 -11.94
N GLU A 63 -6.33 11.36 -12.92
CA GLU A 63 -6.08 12.72 -13.43
C GLU A 63 -6.46 13.82 -12.41
N LYS A 64 -7.26 13.48 -11.39
CA LYS A 64 -7.66 14.40 -10.32
C LYS A 64 -6.66 14.37 -9.15
N GLY A 65 -5.61 13.56 -9.25
CA GLY A 65 -4.56 13.46 -8.24
C GLY A 65 -4.89 12.51 -7.08
N LEU A 66 -5.95 11.70 -7.17
CA LEU A 66 -6.14 10.61 -6.22
C LEU A 66 -5.08 9.55 -6.48
N GLU A 67 -4.30 9.25 -5.45
CA GLU A 67 -3.26 8.22 -5.47
C GLU A 67 -3.55 7.19 -4.38
N VAL A 68 -3.31 5.93 -4.71
CA VAL A 68 -3.32 4.80 -3.77
C VAL A 68 -2.14 3.92 -4.10
N ASP A 69 -1.30 3.67 -3.10
CA ASP A 69 0.00 3.01 -3.28
C ASP A 69 -0.16 1.61 -3.87
N LEU A 70 -1.02 0.78 -3.26
CA LEU A 70 -1.26 -0.59 -3.70
C LEU A 70 -2.75 -0.91 -3.82
N VAL A 71 -3.15 -1.46 -4.96
CA VAL A 71 -4.42 -2.16 -5.18
C VAL A 71 -4.08 -3.62 -5.40
N VAL A 72 -4.62 -4.49 -4.55
CA VAL A 72 -4.39 -5.93 -4.57
C VAL A 72 -5.61 -6.60 -5.17
N GLU A 73 -5.42 -7.46 -6.16
CA GLU A 73 -6.47 -8.30 -6.72
C GLU A 73 -6.14 -9.78 -6.48
N HIS A 74 -7.19 -10.54 -6.18
CA HIS A 74 -7.12 -11.97 -5.93
C HIS A 74 -8.51 -12.59 -6.15
N ASP A 75 -8.62 -13.51 -7.11
CA ASP A 75 -9.85 -14.30 -7.33
C ASP A 75 -11.10 -13.43 -7.50
N GLY A 76 -10.99 -12.39 -8.34
CA GLY A 76 -12.08 -11.43 -8.64
C GLY A 76 -12.45 -10.49 -7.49
N ARG A 77 -11.75 -10.57 -6.35
CA ARG A 77 -11.87 -9.62 -5.23
C ARG A 77 -10.71 -8.66 -5.25
N TRP A 78 -10.91 -7.51 -4.64
CA TRP A 78 -9.86 -6.51 -4.53
C TRP A 78 -9.81 -5.90 -3.13
N GLY A 79 -8.65 -5.38 -2.76
CA GLY A 79 -8.46 -4.52 -1.61
C GLY A 79 -7.42 -3.45 -1.92
N ALA A 80 -7.25 -2.49 -1.02
CA ALA A 80 -6.29 -1.41 -1.24
C ALA A 80 -5.49 -1.10 0.03
N ILE A 81 -4.24 -0.72 -0.18
CA ILE A 81 -3.27 -0.41 0.86
C ILE A 81 -2.65 0.96 0.60
N GLU A 82 -2.62 1.78 1.63
CA GLU A 82 -1.82 3.01 1.72
C GLU A 82 -0.64 2.79 2.66
N VAL A 83 0.54 3.29 2.29
CA VAL A 83 1.77 3.08 3.06
C VAL A 83 2.22 4.38 3.69
N LYS A 84 2.50 4.35 5.00
CA LYS A 84 2.95 5.52 5.78
C LYS A 84 4.06 5.17 6.74
N LEU A 85 5.02 6.07 6.95
CA LEU A 85 6.09 5.84 7.92
C LEU A 85 5.58 5.84 9.37
N SER A 86 4.42 6.45 9.67
CA SER A 86 3.82 6.48 11.01
C SER A 86 2.30 6.45 10.96
N ASP A 87 1.71 5.82 11.97
CA ASP A 87 0.28 5.87 12.33
C ASP A 87 -0.30 7.30 12.47
N ALA A 88 0.51 8.29 12.83
CA ALA A 88 0.11 9.71 12.81
C ALA A 88 -0.39 10.20 11.44
N LYS A 89 -0.11 9.46 10.35
CA LYS A 89 -0.59 9.72 8.99
C LYS A 89 -1.66 8.72 8.51
N ALA A 90 -2.19 7.89 9.40
CA ALA A 90 -3.22 6.91 9.07
C ALA A 90 -4.52 7.57 8.60
N ASP A 91 -4.92 8.69 9.19
CA ASP A 91 -6.09 9.46 8.73
C ASP A 91 -5.95 9.92 7.28
N ASP A 92 -4.76 10.36 6.88
CA ASP A 92 -4.49 10.83 5.52
C ASP A 92 -4.61 9.67 4.53
N GLY A 93 -4.01 8.52 4.83
CA GLY A 93 -4.11 7.31 4.01
C GLY A 93 -5.55 6.77 3.91
N ALA A 94 -6.27 6.72 5.04
CA ALA A 94 -7.66 6.26 5.05
C ALA A 94 -8.57 7.14 4.17
N ARG A 95 -8.37 8.46 4.14
CA ARG A 95 -9.14 9.35 3.26
C ARG A 95 -8.94 9.03 1.78
N ASN A 96 -7.72 8.72 1.34
CA ASN A 96 -7.45 8.29 -0.03
C ASN A 96 -8.14 6.97 -0.36
N LEU A 97 -8.05 5.99 0.53
CA LEU A 97 -8.69 4.68 0.37
C LEU A 97 -10.22 4.79 0.27
N LYS A 98 -10.85 5.58 1.14
CA LYS A 98 -12.30 5.83 1.08
C LYS A 98 -12.70 6.65 -0.15
N ALA A 99 -11.82 7.51 -0.66
CA ALA A 99 -12.05 8.21 -1.92
C ALA A 99 -12.00 7.24 -3.11
N LEU A 100 -11.06 6.30 -3.12
CA LEU A 100 -10.99 5.24 -4.14
C LEU A 100 -12.23 4.36 -4.09
N GLU A 101 -12.63 3.88 -2.92
CA GLU A 101 -13.86 3.09 -2.74
C GLU A 101 -15.08 3.83 -3.29
N ARG A 102 -15.32 5.08 -2.88
CA ARG A 102 -16.43 5.88 -3.40
C ARG A 102 -16.38 6.05 -4.92
N LYS A 103 -15.19 6.23 -5.49
CA LYS A 103 -15.00 6.37 -6.94
C LYS A 103 -15.33 5.08 -7.67
N VAL A 104 -14.84 3.93 -7.18
CA VAL A 104 -15.12 2.62 -7.79
C VAL A 104 -16.61 2.31 -7.73
N LEU A 105 -17.27 2.65 -6.61
CA LEU A 105 -18.70 2.38 -6.40
C LEU A 105 -19.63 3.47 -6.96
N SER A 106 -19.12 4.55 -7.56
CA SER A 106 -19.96 5.68 -7.99
C SER A 106 -20.89 5.37 -9.15
N ASN A 107 -20.64 4.29 -9.90
CA ASN A 107 -21.49 3.84 -11.01
C ASN A 107 -22.10 2.46 -10.70
N PRO A 108 -23.32 2.40 -10.15
CA PRO A 108 -23.99 1.14 -9.83
C PRO A 108 -24.20 0.23 -11.05
N ALA A 109 -24.32 0.79 -12.25
CA ALA A 109 -24.50 0.01 -13.48
C ALA A 109 -23.24 -0.79 -13.87
N ALA A 110 -22.07 -0.38 -13.40
CA ALA A 110 -20.81 -1.12 -13.61
C ALA A 110 -20.71 -2.37 -12.73
N GLN A 111 -21.55 -2.51 -11.70
CA GLN A 111 -21.56 -3.64 -10.76
C GLN A 111 -20.17 -3.96 -10.16
N ASN A 112 -19.37 -2.91 -9.93
CA ASN A 112 -18.05 -3.06 -9.34
C ASN A 112 -18.17 -3.65 -7.93
N ALA A 113 -17.33 -4.64 -7.62
CA ALA A 113 -17.28 -5.22 -6.29
C ALA A 113 -16.86 -4.18 -5.24
N THR A 114 -17.42 -4.26 -4.04
CA THR A 114 -16.90 -3.55 -2.87
C THR A 114 -15.52 -4.10 -2.49
N PRO A 115 -14.60 -3.27 -1.97
CA PRO A 115 -13.30 -3.77 -1.54
C PRO A 115 -13.49 -4.79 -0.41
N ALA A 116 -12.78 -5.91 -0.49
CA ALA A 116 -12.72 -6.91 0.56
C ALA A 116 -12.00 -6.37 1.82
N PHE A 117 -11.06 -5.45 1.63
CA PHE A 117 -10.42 -4.72 2.72
C PHE A 117 -9.84 -3.38 2.24
N LEU A 118 -9.68 -2.46 3.19
CA LEU A 118 -8.89 -1.24 3.04
C LEU A 118 -7.94 -1.16 4.23
N ALA A 119 -6.65 -0.91 3.99
CA ALA A 119 -5.65 -0.88 5.05
C ALA A 119 -4.63 0.24 4.88
N VAL A 120 -4.16 0.81 6.00
CA VAL A 120 -2.95 1.64 6.04
C VAL A 120 -1.86 0.83 6.73
N VAL A 121 -0.78 0.54 6.01
CA VAL A 121 0.41 -0.11 6.58
C VAL A 121 1.38 0.95 7.09
N VAL A 122 1.78 0.83 8.36
CA VAL A 122 2.58 1.85 9.06
C VAL A 122 3.93 1.33 9.53
N GLY A 123 5.00 2.11 9.33
CA GLY A 123 6.36 1.74 9.80
C GLY A 123 6.54 1.91 11.31
N LYS A 124 5.95 2.97 11.86
CA LYS A 124 5.89 3.27 13.30
C LYS A 124 4.43 3.18 13.76
N GLY A 125 4.16 2.23 14.64
CA GLY A 125 2.87 2.00 15.28
C GLY A 125 2.96 0.76 16.17
N SER A 126 2.36 0.82 17.36
CA SER A 126 2.53 -0.22 18.40
C SER A 126 1.46 -1.32 18.33
N ILE A 127 0.27 -1.04 17.80
CA ILE A 127 -0.88 -1.95 17.83
C ILE A 127 -1.63 -1.84 16.50
N ALA A 128 -2.05 -2.97 15.93
CA ALA A 128 -2.97 -2.99 14.80
C ALA A 128 -4.41 -2.74 15.29
N TYR A 129 -5.14 -1.85 14.61
CA TYR A 129 -6.53 -1.53 14.96
C TYR A 129 -7.36 -1.25 13.72
N THR A 130 -8.68 -1.31 13.86
CA THR A 130 -9.62 -0.90 12.80
C THR A 130 -10.23 0.43 13.20
N ARG A 131 -10.22 1.39 12.27
CA ARG A 131 -10.88 2.68 12.43
C ARG A 131 -12.39 2.53 12.32
N ASP A 132 -13.14 3.51 12.82
CA ASP A 132 -14.61 3.54 12.74
C ASP A 132 -15.14 3.54 11.29
N ASP A 133 -14.32 3.97 10.32
CA ASP A 133 -14.65 3.99 8.88
C ASP A 133 -14.36 2.64 8.16
N GLY A 134 -13.95 1.61 8.92
CA GLY A 134 -13.66 0.26 8.45
C GLY A 134 -12.25 0.06 7.90
N VAL A 135 -11.41 1.09 7.87
CA VAL A 135 -10.02 0.98 7.39
C VAL A 135 -9.13 0.41 8.49
N ALA A 136 -8.42 -0.69 8.20
CA ALA A 136 -7.45 -1.27 9.12
C ALA A 136 -6.16 -0.42 9.14
N VAL A 137 -5.53 -0.30 10.30
CA VAL A 137 -4.19 0.29 10.47
C VAL A 137 -3.29 -0.79 11.00
N ILE A 138 -2.29 -1.19 10.21
CA ILE A 138 -1.49 -2.40 10.43
C ILE A 138 -0.02 -1.99 10.50
N SER A 139 0.66 -2.33 11.59
CA SER A 139 2.11 -2.13 11.67
C SER A 139 2.82 -3.07 10.69
N MET A 140 3.83 -2.58 9.97
CA MET A 140 4.68 -3.42 9.11
C MET A 140 5.30 -4.58 9.89
N ALA A 141 5.57 -4.40 11.19
CA ALA A 141 6.06 -5.47 12.05
C ALA A 141 5.11 -6.67 12.14
N ALA A 142 3.80 -6.48 11.88
CA ALA A 142 2.82 -7.56 11.83
C ALA A 142 2.79 -8.31 10.48
N LEU A 143 3.51 -7.82 9.47
CA LEU A 143 3.71 -8.50 8.18
C LEU A 143 4.97 -9.38 8.17
N GLY A 144 5.77 -9.36 9.25
CA GLY A 144 6.89 -10.28 9.46
C GLY A 144 6.53 -11.44 10.38
N ALA A 145 7.21 -12.58 10.20
CA ALA A 145 7.20 -13.69 11.15
C ALA A 145 8.21 -13.46 12.28
#